data_AF-K1RZX0-F1
#
_entry.id   AF-K1RZX0-F1
#
_cell.length_a   1.000
_cell.length_b   1.000
_cell.length_c   1.000
_cell.angle_alpha   90.00
_cell.angle_beta   90.00
_cell.angle_gamma   90.00
#
_symmetry.space_group_name_H-M   'P 1'
#
loop_
_entity.id
_entity.type
_entity.pdbx_description
1 polymer ?
#
loop_
_entity_poly.entity_id
_entity_poly.type
_entity_poly.pdbx_seq_one_letter_code
_entity_poly.pdbx_strand_id
1 'polypeptide(L)'
;MFIVQSYPLAILFCFITMLCWGSWGNTQKLAARTWRYELFYWDYVIGLLLFSLVLAFTLGSFGSEGRGFLEDLGQVDRSNLFSAFLGGVIFNASNILLSAAIALCGMSVAFPVGVGLALVLGGVGQLFRCSERRPPFIFIGVVLIAAAIVMNGLAYKKAQTEKRKLTTRGLLISVAAGIIMAFFT
;
A
#
# COMPACT_ATOMS: atom_id res chain seq x y z
N MET A 1 -7.11 -23.37 8.34
CA MET A 1 -7.14 -21.99 7.83
C MET A 1 -8.45 -21.71 7.09
N PHE A 2 -8.97 -20.48 7.13
CA PHE A 2 -10.11 -20.06 6.33
C PHE A 2 -9.70 -19.88 4.87
N ILE A 3 -10.37 -20.60 3.96
CA ILE A 3 -10.14 -20.54 2.53
C ILE A 3 -11.43 -20.06 1.85
N VAL A 4 -11.31 -19.08 0.97
CA VAL A 4 -12.46 -18.56 0.21
C VAL A 4 -12.82 -19.56 -0.88
N GLN A 5 -13.92 -20.29 -0.70
CA GLN A 5 -14.34 -21.35 -1.62
C GLN A 5 -15.29 -20.89 -2.73
N SER A 6 -15.85 -19.67 -2.65
CA SER A 6 -16.83 -19.18 -3.62
C SER A 6 -16.45 -17.84 -4.23
N TYR A 7 -16.68 -17.71 -5.53
CA TYR A 7 -16.42 -16.49 -6.29
C TYR A 7 -17.19 -15.26 -5.77
N PRO A 8 -18.48 -15.35 -5.41
CA PRO A 8 -19.20 -14.21 -4.84
C PRO A 8 -18.60 -13.73 -3.51
N LEU A 9 -18.13 -14.66 -2.67
CA LEU A 9 -17.49 -14.32 -1.40
C LEU A 9 -16.13 -13.64 -1.62
N ALA A 10 -15.36 -14.08 -2.61
CA ALA A 10 -14.12 -13.42 -3.00
C ALA A 10 -14.36 -11.96 -3.45
N ILE A 11 -15.41 -11.72 -4.24
CA ILE A 11 -15.81 -10.36 -4.64
C ILE A 11 -16.20 -9.53 -3.41
N LEU A 12 -17.01 -10.09 -2.50
CA LEU A 12 -17.42 -9.40 -1.28
C LEU A 12 -16.20 -8.97 -0.44
N PHE A 13 -15.22 -9.87 -0.25
CA PHE A 13 -14.00 -9.52 0.45
C PHE A 13 -13.17 -8.47 -0.28
N CYS A 14 -13.13 -8.49 -1.61
CA CYS A 14 -12.47 -7.44 -2.40
C CYS A 14 -13.10 -6.06 -2.12
N PHE A 15 -14.43 -5.96 -2.09
CA PHE A 15 -15.11 -4.71 -1.70
C PHE A 15 -14.77 -4.27 -0.28
N ILE A 16 -14.78 -5.21 0.68
CA ILE A 16 -14.39 -4.92 2.07
C ILE A 16 -12.96 -4.39 2.13
N THR A 17 -12.01 -5.03 1.45
CA THR A 17 -10.60 -4.58 1.40
C THR A 17 -10.48 -3.18 0.80
N MET A 18 -11.18 -2.89 -0.31
CA MET A 18 -11.16 -1.58 -0.95
C MET A 18 -11.78 -0.49 -0.05
N LEU A 19 -12.84 -0.80 0.69
CA LEU A 19 -13.42 0.11 1.69
C LEU A 19 -12.46 0.39 2.84
N CYS A 20 -11.80 -0.65 3.38
CA CYS A 20 -10.80 -0.50 4.43
C CYS A 20 -9.58 0.30 3.96
N TRP A 21 -9.15 0.11 2.72
CA TRP A 21 -8.01 0.86 2.18
C TRP A 21 -8.34 2.33 1.95
N GLY A 22 -9.53 2.62 1.37
CA GLY A 22 -9.99 3.99 1.17
C GLY A 22 -10.36 4.74 2.45
N SER A 23 -10.76 4.03 3.51
CA SER A 23 -11.12 4.64 4.79
C SER A 23 -9.94 5.28 5.50
N TRP A 24 -8.71 4.78 5.28
CA TRP A 24 -7.49 5.30 5.90
C TRP A 24 -7.27 6.79 5.63
N GLY A 25 -7.39 7.24 4.37
CA GLY A 25 -7.20 8.66 4.04
C GLY A 25 -8.28 9.55 4.66
N ASN A 26 -9.51 9.05 4.77
CA ASN A 26 -10.63 9.76 5.37
C ASN A 26 -10.49 9.88 6.90
N THR A 27 -10.09 8.80 7.58
CA THR A 27 -9.85 8.82 9.03
C THR A 27 -8.62 9.66 9.38
N GLN A 28 -7.56 9.63 8.56
CA GLN A 28 -6.41 10.52 8.70
C GLN A 28 -6.84 11.99 8.62
N LYS A 29 -7.66 12.36 7.62
CA LYS A 29 -8.15 13.74 7.47
C LYS A 29 -9.06 14.18 8.62
N LEU A 30 -9.85 13.27 9.18
CA LEU A 30 -10.68 13.53 10.35
C LEU A 30 -9.81 13.76 11.60
N ALA A 31 -8.83 12.87 11.83
CA ALA A 31 -7.93 12.93 12.98
C ALA A 31 -6.98 14.14 12.92
N ALA A 32 -6.56 14.56 11.73
CA ALA A 32 -5.66 15.72 11.54
C ALA A 32 -6.21 17.05 12.09
N ARG A 33 -7.51 17.11 12.44
CA ARG A 33 -8.11 18.27 13.11
C ARG A 33 -7.68 18.43 14.56
N THR A 34 -7.33 17.33 15.23
CA THR A 34 -7.10 17.28 16.69
C THR A 34 -5.84 16.52 17.07
N TRP A 35 -5.31 15.68 16.18
CA TRP A 35 -4.19 14.78 16.43
C TRP A 35 -3.08 14.99 15.42
N ARG A 36 -1.84 14.89 15.89
CA ARG A 36 -0.66 14.97 15.03
C ARG A 36 -0.59 13.76 14.11
N TYR A 37 -0.14 13.98 12.88
CA TYR A 37 -0.08 12.94 11.87
C TYR A 37 0.86 11.80 12.27
N GLU A 38 1.98 12.11 12.92
CA GLU A 38 2.95 11.11 13.36
C GLU A 38 2.35 10.17 14.41
N LEU A 39 1.57 10.71 15.36
CA LEU A 39 0.90 9.92 16.40
C LEU A 39 -0.21 9.06 15.82
N PHE A 40 -1.02 9.61 14.90
CA PHE A 40 -2.02 8.84 14.17
C PHE A 40 -1.39 7.65 13.43
N TYR A 41 -0.22 7.85 12.83
CA TYR A 41 0.47 6.80 12.10
C TYR A 41 1.01 5.70 13.03
N TRP A 42 1.48 6.05 14.23
CA TRP A 42 1.84 5.07 15.26
C TRP A 42 0.64 4.23 15.69
N ASP A 43 -0.48 4.88 16.01
CA ASP A 43 -1.72 4.21 16.39
C ASP A 43 -2.20 3.27 15.28
N TYR A 44 -2.11 3.72 14.02
CA TYR A 44 -2.45 2.94 12.83
C TYR A 44 -1.57 1.69 12.68
N VAL A 45 -0.24 1.83 12.80
CA VAL A 45 0.69 0.69 12.66
C VAL A 45 0.50 -0.34 13.77
N ILE A 46 0.32 0.10 15.01
CA ILE A 46 0.04 -0.80 16.14
C ILE A 46 -1.30 -1.50 15.94
N GLY A 47 -2.34 -0.77 15.51
CA GLY A 47 -3.65 -1.34 15.20
C GLY A 47 -3.57 -2.40 14.10
N LEU A 48 -2.83 -2.12 13.01
CA LEU A 48 -2.60 -3.10 11.94
C LEU A 48 -1.86 -4.35 12.45
N LEU A 49 -0.84 -4.19 13.28
CA LEU A 49 -0.11 -5.31 13.86
C LEU A 49 -1.04 -6.18 14.72
N LEU A 50 -1.78 -5.58 15.65
CA LEU A 50 -2.71 -6.31 16.50
C LEU A 50 -3.81 -6.98 15.70
N PHE A 51 -4.38 -6.29 14.71
CA PHE A 51 -5.39 -6.86 13.84
C PHE A 51 -4.84 -8.03 13.01
N SER A 52 -3.62 -7.92 12.50
CA SER A 52 -2.96 -9.02 11.77
C SER A 52 -2.74 -10.25 12.65
N LEU A 53 -2.37 -10.07 13.92
CA LEU A 53 -2.23 -11.16 14.90
C LEU A 53 -3.58 -11.81 15.20
N VAL A 54 -4.63 -10.99 15.41
CA VAL A 54 -5.99 -11.50 15.59
C VAL A 54 -6.39 -12.32 14.37
N LEU A 55 -6.17 -11.85 13.15
CA LEU A 55 -6.49 -12.60 11.94
C LEU A 55 -5.67 -13.89 11.80
N ALA A 56 -4.36 -13.87 12.12
CA ALA A 56 -3.49 -15.03 12.04
C ALA A 56 -3.95 -16.15 13.00
N PHE A 57 -4.28 -15.81 14.24
CA PHE A 57 -4.78 -16.75 15.24
C PHE A 57 -6.28 -17.05 15.11
N THR A 58 -7.02 -16.29 14.29
CA THR A 58 -8.42 -16.57 13.99
C THR A 58 -8.58 -17.21 12.61
N LEU A 59 -8.84 -16.43 11.56
CA LEU A 59 -9.01 -16.92 10.19
C LEU A 59 -7.80 -17.73 9.70
N GLY A 60 -6.58 -17.41 10.13
CA GLY A 60 -5.37 -18.18 9.80
C GLY A 60 -5.30 -19.56 10.47
N SER A 61 -6.01 -19.77 11.59
CA SER A 61 -5.87 -20.98 12.43
C SER A 61 -7.15 -21.79 12.58
N PHE A 62 -8.33 -21.18 12.52
CA PHE A 62 -9.63 -21.87 12.53
C PHE A 62 -10.09 -22.16 11.10
N GLY A 63 -10.01 -23.43 10.71
CA GLY A 63 -10.59 -23.95 9.47
C GLY A 63 -10.25 -25.43 9.31
N SER A 64 -11.14 -26.19 8.68
CA SER A 64 -10.95 -27.62 8.41
C SER A 64 -9.96 -27.90 7.28
N GLU A 65 -9.70 -26.89 6.45
CA GLU A 65 -8.81 -26.98 5.28
C GLU A 65 -7.49 -26.25 5.56
N GLY A 66 -6.38 -26.82 5.08
CA GLY A 66 -5.03 -26.28 5.28
C GLY A 66 -4.47 -26.45 6.70
N ARG A 67 -3.30 -25.86 6.95
CA ARG A 67 -2.62 -25.91 8.26
C ARG A 67 -2.95 -24.69 9.12
N GLY A 68 -2.73 -24.81 10.42
CA GLY A 68 -2.83 -23.66 11.34
C GLY A 68 -1.60 -22.76 11.25
N PHE A 69 -1.73 -21.49 11.64
CA PHE A 69 -0.66 -20.49 11.52
C PHE A 69 0.67 -20.91 12.17
N LEU A 70 0.64 -21.44 13.40
CA LEU A 70 1.85 -21.86 14.11
C LEU A 70 2.55 -23.07 13.46
N GLU A 71 1.75 -24.00 12.94
CA GLU A 71 2.27 -25.18 12.25
C GLU A 71 2.93 -24.79 10.93
N ASP A 72 2.30 -23.87 10.19
CA ASP A 72 2.84 -23.35 8.94
C ASP A 72 4.14 -22.57 9.19
N LEU A 73 4.19 -21.75 10.25
CA LEU A 73 5.39 -21.02 10.66
C LEU A 73 6.56 -21.97 11.03
N GLY A 74 6.26 -23.11 11.65
CA GLY A 74 7.27 -24.11 12.00
C GLY A 74 7.87 -24.86 10.81
N GLN A 75 7.19 -24.85 9.65
CA GLN A 75 7.64 -25.53 8.43
C GLN A 75 8.37 -24.60 7.45
N VAL A 76 8.27 -23.28 7.63
CA VAL A 76 8.90 -22.31 6.72
C VAL A 76 10.43 -22.28 6.91
N ASP A 77 11.15 -22.31 5.80
CA ASP A 77 12.60 -22.12 5.79
C ASP A 77 13.02 -20.76 6.36
N ARG A 78 14.11 -20.75 7.13
CA ARG A 78 14.64 -19.51 7.74
C ARG A 78 14.97 -18.42 6.71
N SER A 79 15.37 -18.81 5.50
CA SER A 79 15.61 -17.88 4.38
C SER A 79 14.34 -17.14 3.97
N ASN A 80 13.22 -17.84 3.90
CA ASN A 80 11.92 -17.26 3.53
C ASN A 80 11.39 -16.34 4.64
N LEU A 81 11.57 -16.71 5.91
CA LEU A 81 11.26 -15.82 7.05
C LEU A 81 12.08 -14.53 7.01
N PHE A 82 13.38 -14.65 6.78
CA PHE A 82 14.25 -13.48 6.67
C PHE A 82 13.87 -12.59 5.49
N SER A 83 13.57 -13.19 4.33
CA SER A 83 13.11 -12.44 3.15
C SER A 83 11.80 -11.71 3.42
N ALA A 84 10.82 -12.35 4.07
CA ALA A 84 9.55 -11.72 4.43
C ALA A 84 9.75 -10.57 5.42
N PHE A 85 10.60 -10.75 6.42
CA PHE A 85 10.95 -9.70 7.38
C PHE A 85 11.64 -8.51 6.71
N LEU A 86 12.64 -8.78 5.86
CA LEU A 86 13.35 -7.73 5.13
C LEU A 86 12.42 -6.97 4.18
N GLY A 87 11.52 -7.68 3.49
CA GLY A 87 10.47 -7.07 2.69
C GLY A 87 9.58 -6.14 3.54
N GLY A 88 9.17 -6.59 4.72
CA GLY A 88 8.41 -5.76 5.66
C GLY A 88 9.16 -4.51 6.13
N VAL A 89 10.47 -4.61 6.36
CA VAL A 89 11.33 -3.46 6.72
C VAL A 89 11.40 -2.44 5.57
N ILE A 90 11.63 -2.90 4.34
CA ILE A 90 11.68 -2.04 3.14
C ILE A 90 10.33 -1.35 2.90
N PHE A 91 9.24 -2.10 3.03
CA PHE A 91 7.88 -1.57 2.89
C PHE A 91 7.56 -0.50 3.94
N ASN A 92 7.95 -0.72 5.20
CA ASN A 92 7.77 0.28 6.26
C ASN A 92 8.66 1.52 6.04
N ALA A 93 9.90 1.34 5.61
CA ALA A 93 10.80 2.46 5.29
C ALA A 93 10.20 3.37 4.21
N SER A 94 9.63 2.78 3.16
CA SER A 94 8.89 3.54 2.15
C SER A 94 7.69 4.29 2.74
N ASN A 95 6.87 3.64 3.58
CA ASN A 95 5.72 4.27 4.22
C ASN A 95 6.10 5.44 5.13
N ILE A 96 7.22 5.36 5.84
CA ILE A 96 7.78 6.47 6.63
C ILE A 96 8.18 7.64 5.72
N LEU A 97 8.84 7.38 4.59
CA LEU A 97 9.18 8.40 3.61
C LEU A 97 7.92 9.03 3.00
N LEU A 98 6.93 8.22 2.64
CA LEU A 98 5.65 8.69 2.12
C LEU A 98 4.94 9.57 3.16
N SER A 99 4.96 9.18 4.42
CA SER A 99 4.45 9.93 5.55
C SER A 99 5.15 11.30 5.69
N ALA A 100 6.48 11.33 5.62
CA ALA A 100 7.25 12.57 5.60
C ALA A 100 6.94 13.46 4.38
N ALA A 101 6.77 12.86 3.19
CA ALA A 101 6.41 13.59 1.97
C ALA A 101 5.01 14.21 2.08
N ILE A 102 4.04 13.48 2.64
CA ILE A 102 2.67 13.98 2.89
C ILE A 102 2.72 15.19 3.82
N ALA A 103 3.53 15.15 4.88
CA ALA A 103 3.71 16.29 5.79
C ALA A 103 4.32 17.53 5.09
N LEU A 104 5.22 17.33 4.10
CA LEU A 104 5.95 18.40 3.44
C LEU A 104 5.24 19.04 2.24
N CYS A 105 4.56 18.25 1.40
CA CYS A 105 3.91 18.75 0.18
C CYS A 105 2.42 18.40 0.08
N GLY A 106 1.85 17.76 1.10
CA GLY A 106 0.42 17.44 1.17
C GLY A 106 0.04 16.12 0.50
N MET A 107 -1.04 15.52 0.98
CA MET A 107 -1.55 14.22 0.52
C MET A 107 -1.93 14.22 -0.97
N SER A 108 -2.49 15.32 -1.49
CA SER A 108 -2.92 15.43 -2.89
C SER A 108 -1.78 15.38 -3.92
N VAL A 109 -0.53 15.57 -3.47
CA VAL A 109 0.66 15.49 -4.32
C VAL A 109 1.51 14.27 -3.96
N ALA A 110 1.82 14.09 -2.66
CA ALA A 110 2.72 13.02 -2.22
C ALA A 110 2.13 11.62 -2.46
N PHE A 111 0.82 11.43 -2.29
CA PHE A 111 0.20 10.12 -2.42
C PHE A 111 0.12 9.67 -3.88
N PRO A 112 -0.37 10.49 -4.84
CA PRO A 112 -0.40 10.11 -6.25
C PRO A 112 1.00 9.92 -6.85
N VAL A 113 1.99 10.72 -6.44
CA VAL A 113 3.37 10.55 -6.91
C VAL A 113 4.02 9.31 -6.30
N GLY A 114 3.92 9.11 -4.99
CA GLY A 114 4.60 8.00 -4.31
C GLY A 114 3.96 6.65 -4.61
N VAL A 115 2.70 6.47 -4.21
CA VAL A 115 1.97 5.20 -4.38
C VAL A 115 1.69 4.94 -5.86
N GLY A 116 1.33 5.97 -6.63
CA GLY A 116 1.11 5.81 -8.06
C GLY A 116 2.37 5.35 -8.80
N LEU A 117 3.54 5.94 -8.49
CA LEU A 117 4.80 5.49 -9.08
C LEU A 117 5.15 4.06 -8.66
N ALA A 118 4.91 3.69 -7.40
CA ALA A 118 5.11 2.32 -6.92
C ALA A 118 4.29 1.31 -7.74
N LEU A 119 3.01 1.62 -7.99
CA LEU A 119 2.13 0.77 -8.79
C LEU A 119 2.56 0.67 -10.26
N VAL A 120 3.02 1.77 -10.86
CA VAL A 120 3.56 1.77 -12.22
C VAL A 120 4.81 0.92 -12.31
N LEU A 121 5.79 1.14 -11.43
CA LEU A 121 7.06 0.41 -11.43
C LEU A 121 6.86 -1.08 -11.11
N GLY A 122 6.03 -1.40 -10.11
CA GLY A 122 5.69 -2.78 -9.76
C GLY A 122 4.94 -3.48 -10.91
N GLY A 123 3.97 -2.82 -11.53
CA GLY A 123 3.26 -3.35 -12.69
C GLY A 123 4.18 -3.59 -13.89
N VAL A 124 5.13 -2.70 -14.15
CA VAL A 124 6.16 -2.87 -15.18
C VAL A 124 7.09 -4.04 -14.85
N GLY A 125 7.57 -4.13 -13.61
CA GLY A 125 8.38 -5.26 -13.14
C GLY A 125 7.66 -6.61 -13.31
N GLN A 126 6.34 -6.61 -13.05
CA GLN A 126 5.52 -7.80 -13.22
C GLN A 126 5.35 -8.21 -14.69
N LEU A 127 5.33 -7.27 -15.65
CA LEU A 127 5.34 -7.60 -17.08
C LEU A 127 6.61 -8.39 -17.48
N PHE A 128 7.75 -8.11 -16.86
CA PHE A 128 9.01 -8.82 -17.14
C PHE A 128 9.11 -10.18 -16.43
N ARG A 129 8.47 -10.33 -15.26
CA ARG A 129 8.50 -11.55 -14.45
C ARG A 129 7.41 -12.57 -14.81
N CYS A 130 6.37 -12.15 -15.53
CA CYS A 130 5.24 -13.03 -15.82
C CYS A 130 5.56 -14.01 -16.96
N SER A 131 5.59 -15.31 -16.64
CA SER A 131 5.60 -16.39 -17.62
C SER A 131 4.21 -16.71 -18.20
N GLU A 132 3.14 -16.02 -17.74
CA GLU A 132 1.74 -16.33 -18.09
C GLU A 132 1.05 -15.32 -19.04
N ARG A 133 0.06 -15.85 -19.77
CA ARG A 133 -0.52 -15.35 -21.04
C ARG A 133 -1.48 -14.14 -20.98
N ARG A 134 -1.43 -13.25 -19.98
CA ARG A 134 -2.31 -12.05 -19.95
C ARG A 134 -1.62 -10.67 -19.77
N PRO A 135 -0.49 -10.40 -20.44
CA PRO A 135 0.16 -9.09 -20.41
C PRO A 135 -0.69 -7.87 -20.80
N PRO A 136 -1.72 -7.95 -21.69
CA PRO A 136 -2.48 -6.76 -22.08
C PRO A 136 -3.22 -6.07 -20.93
N PHE A 137 -3.79 -6.84 -19.98
CA PHE A 137 -4.56 -6.26 -18.88
C PHE A 137 -3.67 -5.52 -17.87
N ILE A 138 -2.49 -6.06 -17.59
CA ILE A 138 -1.49 -5.40 -16.72
C ILE A 138 -1.00 -4.12 -17.39
N PHE A 139 -0.68 -4.18 -18.69
CA PHE A 139 -0.25 -3.01 -19.44
C PHE A 139 -1.30 -1.89 -19.45
N ILE A 140 -2.57 -2.23 -19.73
CA ILE A 140 -3.68 -1.26 -19.70
C ILE A 140 -3.80 -0.65 -18.29
N GLY A 141 -3.72 -1.46 -17.23
CA GLY A 141 -3.73 -0.98 -15.85
C GLY A 141 -2.62 0.02 -15.57
N VAL A 142 -1.38 -0.28 -15.97
CA VAL A 142 -0.23 0.61 -15.81
C VAL A 142 -0.43 1.94 -16.55
N VAL A 143 -0.92 1.90 -17.80
CA VAL A 143 -1.20 3.11 -18.58
C VAL A 143 -2.28 3.96 -17.92
N LEU A 144 -3.36 3.35 -17.43
CA LEU A 144 -4.43 4.06 -16.74
C LEU A 144 -3.95 4.73 -15.45
N ILE A 145 -3.10 4.06 -14.67
CA ILE A 145 -2.50 4.64 -13.46
C ILE A 145 -1.58 5.81 -13.82
N ALA A 146 -0.72 5.65 -14.84
CA ALA A 146 0.15 6.72 -15.30
C ALA A 146 -0.65 7.96 -15.75
N ALA A 147 -1.72 7.75 -16.52
CA ALA A 147 -2.64 8.81 -16.94
C ALA A 147 -3.30 9.49 -15.73
N ALA A 148 -3.77 8.72 -14.74
CA ALA A 148 -4.38 9.26 -13.53
C ALA A 148 -3.42 10.15 -12.72
N ILE A 149 -2.14 9.75 -12.60
CA ILE A 149 -1.11 10.56 -11.92
C ILE A 149 -0.91 11.90 -12.64
N VAL A 150 -0.79 11.87 -13.97
CA VAL A 150 -0.62 13.09 -14.80
C VAL A 150 -1.85 14.00 -14.66
N MET A 151 -3.06 13.44 -14.80
CA MET A 151 -4.30 14.19 -14.66
C MET A 151 -4.44 14.82 -13.27
N ASN A 152 -4.08 14.10 -12.21
CA ASN A 152 -4.09 14.64 -10.85
C ASN A 152 -3.08 15.79 -10.69
N GLY A 153 -1.88 15.67 -11.27
CA GLY A 153 -0.90 16.76 -11.28
C GLY A 153 -1.39 18.01 -12.03
N LEU A 154 -2.04 17.82 -13.18
CA LEU A 154 -2.63 18.92 -13.96
C LEU A 154 -3.79 19.59 -13.21
N ALA A 155 -4.66 18.80 -12.59
CA ALA A 155 -5.76 19.29 -11.77
C ALA A 155 -5.24 20.08 -10.56
N TYR A 156 -4.21 19.57 -9.87
CA TYR A 156 -3.58 20.27 -8.76
C TYR A 156 -2.98 21.62 -9.19
N LYS A 157 -2.26 21.66 -10.33
CA LYS A 157 -1.71 22.90 -10.88
C LYS A 157 -2.80 23.94 -11.18
N LYS A 158 -3.95 23.51 -11.69
CA LYS A 158 -5.09 24.38 -12.00
C LYS A 158 -5.84 24.83 -10.74
N ALA A 159 -5.88 24.00 -9.71
CA ALA A 159 -6.55 24.27 -8.44
C ALA A 159 -5.68 25.06 -7.44
N GLN A 160 -4.39 25.26 -7.71
CA GLN A 160 -3.56 26.13 -6.88
C GLN A 160 -3.95 27.61 -7.07
N THR A 161 -4.85 28.08 -6.21
CA THR A 161 -5.27 29.49 -6.12
C THR A 161 -4.27 30.33 -5.32
N GLU A 162 -3.49 29.70 -4.43
CA GLU A 162 -2.41 30.34 -3.68
C GLU A 162 -1.04 29.79 -4.10
N LYS A 163 -0.02 30.67 -4.13
CA LYS A 163 1.39 30.33 -4.37
C LYS A 163 2.01 29.54 -3.19
N ARG A 164 1.35 28.50 -2.70
CA ARG A 164 1.99 27.56 -1.77
C ARG A 164 3.09 26.85 -2.54
N LYS A 165 4.34 27.31 -2.36
CA LYS A 165 5.53 26.69 -2.95
C LYS A 165 5.50 25.22 -2.58
N LEU A 166 5.34 24.37 -3.59
CA LEU A 166 5.57 22.95 -3.44
C LEU A 166 7.00 22.77 -2.93
N THR A 167 7.14 22.08 -1.81
CA THR A 167 8.45 21.76 -1.27
C THR A 167 9.07 20.71 -2.20
N THR A 168 10.02 21.11 -3.05
CA THR A 168 10.74 20.20 -3.95
C THR A 168 11.31 18.99 -3.19
N ARG A 169 11.74 19.20 -1.94
CA ARG A 169 12.17 18.12 -1.04
C ARG A 169 11.06 17.08 -0.78
N GLY A 170 9.82 17.51 -0.53
CA GLY A 170 8.69 16.60 -0.30
C GLY A 170 8.36 15.77 -1.54
N LEU A 171 8.46 16.36 -2.73
CA LEU A 171 8.27 15.65 -3.99
C LEU A 171 9.36 14.59 -4.22
N LEU A 172 10.64 14.94 -3.99
CA LEU A 172 11.76 14.01 -4.10
C LEU A 172 11.64 12.84 -3.11
N ILE A 173 11.22 13.13 -1.87
CA ILE A 173 10.98 12.10 -0.86
C ILE A 173 9.82 11.18 -1.29
N SER A 174 8.75 11.73 -1.88
CA SER A 174 7.63 10.95 -2.41
C SER A 174 8.06 10.00 -3.53
N VAL A 175 8.89 10.48 -4.47
CA VAL A 175 9.46 9.65 -5.54
C VAL A 175 10.34 8.55 -4.96
N ALA A 176 11.23 8.88 -4.01
CA ALA A 176 12.08 7.89 -3.34
C ALA A 176 11.23 6.82 -2.61
N ALA A 177 10.16 7.25 -1.92
CA ALA A 177 9.22 6.33 -1.29
C ALA A 177 8.59 5.37 -2.32
N GLY A 178 8.10 5.91 -3.44
CA GLY A 178 7.49 5.11 -4.50
C GLY A 178 8.45 4.09 -5.12
N ILE A 179 9.69 4.48 -5.37
CA ILE A 179 10.74 3.59 -5.90
C ILE A 179 11.03 2.47 -4.90
N ILE A 180 11.26 2.80 -3.63
CA ILE A 180 11.53 1.80 -2.58
C ILE A 180 10.34 0.84 -2.42
N MET A 181 9.11 1.35 -2.49
CA MET A 181 7.90 0.53 -2.41
C MET A 181 7.77 -0.44 -3.59
N ALA A 182 8.18 -0.03 -4.79
CA ALA A 182 8.13 -0.90 -5.98
C ALA A 182 9.10 -2.08 -5.90
N PHE A 183 10.23 -1.94 -5.21
CA PHE A 183 11.21 -3.03 -5.03
C PHE A 183 10.82 -4.05 -3.96
N PHE A 184 9.74 -3.81 -3.21
CA PHE A 184 9.15 -4.81 -2.32
C PHE A 184 8.41 -5.92 -3.12
N THR A 185 7.86 -5.57 -4.29
CA THR A 185 7.14 -6.49 -5.19
C THR A 185 8.03 -7.23 -6.16
#